data_AF-A0A660RWP3-F1
#
_entry.id   AF-A0A660RWP3-F1
#
_cell.length_a   1.000
_cell.length_b   1.000
_cell.length_c   1.000
_cell.angle_alpha   90.00
_cell.angle_beta   90.00
_cell.angle_gamma   90.00
#
_symmetry.space_group_name_H-M   'P 1'
#
loop_
_entity.id
_entity.type
_entity.pdbx_description
1 polymer ?
#
loop_
_entity_poly.entity_id
_entity_poly.type
_entity_poly.pdbx_seq_one_letter_code
_entity_poly.pdbx_strand_id
1 'polypeptide(L)'
;MVRMALELDPSSVLSPVIHLKYDPELLALEISGQIQSKLGVSGAEIKKALYHALDRHNRFVTELYRRGQKILEDRDPDEPIVVVTGRPYNLYDERLNLRLGRNLSKIGVTALPMDFIDVSSVDLSDFPSMYWGLGAQILRVARFIKERPNCFGLHLTNFGCGPDSFIEHFYKYIMGDKAYLILELDEHSAVAGVMTRLEAYRNVIENTMQKSRSDMNLDLRAAN
;
A
#
# COMPACT_ATOMS: atom_id res chain seq x y z
N MET A 1 22.33 -13.51 14.76
CA MET A 1 22.79 -13.92 13.42
C MET A 1 23.56 -12.81 12.70
N VAL A 2 22.95 -11.65 12.36
CA VAL A 2 23.63 -10.57 11.62
C VAL A 2 24.91 -10.05 12.30
N ARG A 3 24.88 -9.77 13.61
CA ARG A 3 26.07 -9.29 14.36
C ARG A 3 27.25 -10.25 14.32
N MET A 4 26.97 -11.56 14.38
CA MET A 4 28.00 -12.60 14.34
C MET A 4 28.50 -12.84 12.90
N ALA A 5 27.60 -12.77 11.92
CA ALA A 5 27.95 -12.90 10.51
C ALA A 5 28.79 -11.72 9.98
N LEU A 6 28.68 -10.55 10.61
CA LEU A 6 29.42 -9.33 10.26
C LEU A 6 30.54 -8.99 11.26
N GLU A 7 30.84 -9.88 12.22
CA GLU A 7 31.87 -9.67 13.25
C GLU A 7 31.76 -8.31 13.97
N LEU A 8 30.53 -7.82 14.19
CA LEU A 8 30.29 -6.50 14.77
C LEU A 8 30.53 -6.52 16.28
N ASP A 9 31.39 -5.63 16.77
CA ASP A 9 31.55 -5.38 18.20
C ASP A 9 30.21 -4.89 18.80
N PRO A 10 29.61 -5.61 19.77
CA PRO A 10 28.38 -5.20 20.43
C PRO A 10 28.42 -3.79 21.03
N SER A 11 29.61 -3.32 21.43
CA SER A 11 29.78 -1.97 22.01
C SER A 11 29.55 -0.86 20.97
N SER A 12 29.88 -1.15 19.71
CA SER A 12 29.74 -0.24 18.57
C SER A 12 28.33 -0.20 17.97
N VAL A 13 27.43 -1.10 18.40
CA VAL A 13 26.08 -1.21 17.85
C VAL A 13 25.08 -0.43 18.68
N LEU A 14 24.35 0.48 18.02
CA LEU A 14 23.15 1.09 18.57
C LEU A 14 21.96 0.14 18.39
N SER A 15 21.15 -0.01 19.44
CA SER A 15 19.96 -0.86 19.43
C SER A 15 18.82 -0.22 20.23
N PRO A 16 18.44 1.05 19.94
CA PRO A 16 17.38 1.72 20.68
C PRO A 16 16.03 1.08 20.38
N VAL A 17 15.18 1.02 21.39
CA VAL A 17 13.74 0.77 21.24
C VAL A 17 13.07 2.10 20.94
N ILE A 18 12.26 2.14 19.86
CA ILE A 18 11.57 3.35 19.40
C ILE A 18 10.07 3.11 19.47
N HIS A 19 9.39 3.81 20.36
CA HIS A 19 7.93 3.75 20.49
C HIS A 19 7.27 4.88 19.70
N LEU A 20 7.06 4.68 18.40
CA LEU A 20 6.48 5.69 17.49
C LEU A 20 5.05 6.15 17.83
N LYS A 21 4.41 5.54 18.84
CA LYS A 21 3.11 5.98 19.39
C LYS A 21 3.22 7.15 20.36
N TYR A 22 4.41 7.42 20.89
CA TYR A 22 4.64 8.53 21.82
C TYR A 22 4.67 9.85 21.09
N ASP A 23 4.28 10.91 21.80
CA ASP A 23 4.48 12.26 21.30
C ASP A 23 5.99 12.55 21.12
N PRO A 24 6.35 13.50 20.24
CA PRO A 24 7.75 13.77 19.91
C PRO A 24 8.63 14.16 21.11
N GLU A 25 8.06 14.75 22.18
CA GLU A 25 8.82 15.13 23.37
C GLU A 25 9.20 13.90 24.19
N LEU A 26 8.23 13.04 24.49
CA LEU A 26 8.47 11.78 25.19
C LEU A 26 9.40 10.86 24.38
N LEU A 27 9.21 10.79 23.07
CA LEU A 27 10.06 9.99 22.18
C LEU A 27 11.51 10.51 22.17
N ALA A 28 11.72 11.83 22.13
CA ALA A 28 13.05 12.42 22.23
C ALA A 28 13.74 12.09 23.56
N LEU A 29 13.00 12.15 24.67
CA LEU A 29 13.51 11.82 26.00
C LEU A 29 13.92 10.34 26.07
N GLU A 30 13.07 9.44 25.58
CA GLU A 30 13.33 7.99 25.58
C GLU A 30 14.54 7.62 24.71
N ILE A 31 14.64 8.18 23.50
CA ILE A 31 15.77 7.94 22.60
C ILE A 31 17.04 8.50 23.24
N SER A 32 16.99 9.70 23.82
CA SER A 32 18.15 10.32 24.48
C SER A 32 18.70 9.42 25.58
N GLY A 33 17.84 8.86 26.44
CA GLY A 33 18.25 7.94 27.50
C GLY A 33 18.98 6.68 27.00
N GLN A 34 18.76 6.27 25.74
CA GLN A 34 19.32 5.04 25.17
C GLN A 34 20.61 5.25 24.36
N ILE A 35 20.80 6.41 23.73
CA ILE A 35 21.89 6.61 22.75
C ILE A 35 22.84 7.78 23.07
N GLN A 36 22.47 8.70 23.97
CA GLN A 36 23.27 9.90 24.26
C GLN A 36 24.72 9.58 24.66
N SER A 37 24.92 8.65 25.60
CA SER A 37 26.26 8.28 26.07
C SER A 37 27.11 7.58 25.01
N LYS A 38 26.49 6.74 24.18
CA LYS A 38 27.17 6.01 23.10
C LYS A 38 27.60 6.90 21.95
N LEU A 39 26.78 7.90 21.62
CA LEU A 39 27.05 8.84 20.52
C LEU A 39 27.82 10.09 20.95
N GLY A 40 27.88 10.39 22.25
CA GLY A 40 28.54 11.61 22.74
C GLY A 40 27.81 12.89 22.36
N VAL A 41 26.49 12.84 22.18
CA VAL A 41 25.64 13.97 21.76
C VAL A 41 24.65 14.36 22.85
N SER A 42 24.25 15.63 22.91
CA SER A 42 23.26 16.10 23.87
C SER A 42 21.83 15.64 23.54
N GLY A 43 20.96 15.54 24.54
CA GLY A 43 19.54 15.30 24.33
C GLY A 43 18.85 16.37 23.47
N ALA A 44 19.35 17.61 23.49
CA ALA A 44 18.87 18.69 22.62
C ALA A 44 19.18 18.41 21.14
N GLU A 45 20.37 17.88 20.83
CA GLU A 45 20.74 17.47 19.48
C GLU A 45 19.91 16.29 19.00
N ILE A 46 19.66 15.29 19.86
CA ILE A 46 18.80 14.14 19.56
C ILE A 46 17.36 14.61 19.28
N LYS A 47 16.82 15.48 20.13
CA LYS A 47 15.49 16.08 19.93
C LYS A 47 15.42 16.82 18.60
N LYS A 48 16.40 17.67 18.29
CA LYS A 48 16.47 18.39 17.01
C LYS A 48 16.50 17.43 15.82
N ALA A 49 17.29 16.36 15.90
CA ALA A 49 17.38 15.33 14.87
C ALA A 49 16.05 14.57 14.68
N LEU A 50 15.36 14.24 15.78
CA LEU A 50 14.05 13.60 15.75
C LEU A 50 13.01 14.47 15.04
N TYR A 51 12.89 15.74 15.44
CA TYR A 51 11.96 16.67 14.79
C TYR A 51 12.28 16.86 13.30
N HIS A 52 13.57 16.91 12.93
CA HIS A 52 13.96 16.94 11.53
C HIS A 52 13.50 15.68 10.78
N ALA A 53 13.69 14.49 11.37
CA ALA A 53 13.27 13.23 10.77
C ALA A 53 11.74 13.15 10.59
N LEU A 54 10.97 13.59 11.59
CA LEU A 54 9.51 13.63 11.52
C LEU A 54 9.00 14.59 10.44
N ASP A 55 9.58 15.79 10.33
CA ASP A 55 9.24 16.75 9.25
C ASP A 55 9.56 16.15 7.87
N ARG A 56 10.73 15.51 7.71
CA ARG A 56 11.10 14.84 6.45
C ARG A 56 10.14 13.70 6.10
N HIS A 57 9.74 12.90 7.07
CA HIS A 57 8.78 11.82 6.87
C HIS A 57 7.41 12.37 6.44
N ASN A 58 6.90 13.38 7.14
CA ASN A 58 5.61 14.01 6.82
C ASN A 58 5.62 14.60 5.40
N ARG A 59 6.68 15.32 5.01
CA ARG A 59 6.82 15.84 3.64
C ARG A 59 6.84 14.74 2.59
N PHE A 60 7.50 13.62 2.88
CA PHE A 60 7.53 12.47 1.98
C PHE A 60 6.11 11.89 1.79
N VAL A 61 5.37 11.67 2.88
CA VAL A 61 4.00 11.16 2.83
C VAL A 61 3.08 12.14 2.08
N THR A 62 3.15 13.44 2.37
CA THR A 62 2.37 14.45 1.64
C THR A 62 2.69 14.47 0.15
N GLU A 63 3.96 14.33 -0.23
CA GLU A 63 4.36 14.26 -1.63
C GLU A 63 3.86 12.99 -2.32
N LEU A 64 3.82 11.84 -1.63
CA LEU A 64 3.20 10.62 -2.15
C LEU A 64 1.72 10.84 -2.47
N TYR A 65 0.97 11.42 -1.55
CA TYR A 65 -0.46 11.72 -1.76
C TYR A 65 -0.67 12.71 -2.89
N ARG A 66 0.12 13.78 -2.94
CA ARG A 66 0.07 14.77 -4.03
C ARG A 66 0.34 14.12 -5.38
N ARG A 67 1.32 13.22 -5.46
CA ARG A 67 1.62 12.46 -6.70
C ARG A 67 0.49 11.49 -7.06
N GLY A 68 -0.07 10.79 -6.08
CA GLY A 68 -1.20 9.90 -6.30
C GLY A 68 -2.41 10.62 -6.84
N GLN A 69 -2.78 11.73 -6.21
CA GLN A 69 -3.88 12.59 -6.66
C GLN A 69 -3.64 13.06 -8.10
N LYS A 70 -2.44 13.57 -8.40
CA LYS A 70 -2.09 13.98 -9.77
C LYS A 70 -2.25 12.83 -10.78
N ILE A 71 -1.82 11.62 -10.45
CA ILE A 71 -1.97 10.45 -11.34
C ILE A 71 -3.44 10.09 -11.56
N LEU A 72 -4.29 10.26 -10.53
CA LEU A 72 -5.71 9.96 -10.60
C LEU A 72 -6.50 11.04 -11.37
N GLU A 73 -6.10 12.31 -11.28
CA GLU A 73 -6.77 13.46 -11.90
C GLU A 73 -6.32 13.73 -13.35
N ASP A 74 -5.02 13.55 -13.65
CA ASP A 74 -4.46 13.85 -14.98
C ASP A 74 -4.84 12.79 -16.04
N ARG A 75 -5.56 11.73 -15.65
CA ARG A 75 -5.89 10.61 -16.53
C ARG A 75 -7.25 10.75 -17.16
N ASP A 76 -7.34 10.24 -18.38
CA ASP A 76 -8.61 10.05 -19.05
C ASP A 76 -9.53 9.16 -18.18
N PRO A 77 -10.75 9.60 -17.84
CA PRO A 77 -11.74 8.78 -17.14
C PRO A 77 -12.00 7.44 -17.83
N ASP A 78 -11.71 7.34 -19.13
CA ASP A 78 -11.84 6.13 -19.92
C ASP A 78 -10.63 5.18 -19.82
N GLU A 79 -9.53 5.59 -19.19
CA GLU A 79 -8.38 4.73 -18.93
C GLU A 79 -8.44 4.07 -17.54
N PRO A 80 -8.34 2.73 -17.45
CA PRO A 80 -8.36 2.05 -16.18
C PRO A 80 -7.06 2.26 -15.39
N ILE A 81 -7.19 2.38 -14.07
CA ILE A 81 -6.07 2.43 -13.12
C ILE A 81 -6.21 1.27 -12.15
N VAL A 82 -5.16 0.46 -12.01
CA VAL A 82 -5.10 -0.60 -10.99
C VAL A 82 -4.47 -0.05 -9.72
N VAL A 83 -5.23 0.03 -8.65
CA VAL A 83 -4.71 0.34 -7.32
C VAL A 83 -4.22 -0.95 -6.67
N VAL A 84 -2.93 -0.99 -6.34
CA VAL A 84 -2.27 -2.15 -5.75
C VAL A 84 -2.27 -2.01 -4.23
N THR A 85 -3.05 -2.86 -3.56
CA THR A 85 -3.07 -2.97 -2.11
C THR A 85 -2.26 -4.18 -1.65
N GLY A 86 -1.77 -4.17 -0.43
CA GLY A 86 -0.99 -5.26 0.13
C GLY A 86 -0.16 -4.77 1.30
N ARG A 87 0.60 -5.68 1.89
CA ARG A 87 1.46 -5.34 3.02
C ARG A 87 2.81 -4.82 2.54
N PRO A 88 3.46 -3.85 3.24
CA PRO A 88 4.72 -3.28 2.80
C PRO A 88 5.82 -4.31 2.50
N TYR A 89 5.87 -5.39 3.28
CA TYR A 89 6.84 -6.47 3.06
C TYR A 89 6.57 -7.28 1.79
N ASN A 90 5.34 -7.29 1.29
CA ASN A 90 5.00 -7.87 -0.01
C ASN A 90 5.17 -6.83 -1.11
N LEU A 91 4.69 -5.59 -0.93
CA LEU A 91 4.65 -4.57 -1.98
C LEU A 91 6.03 -4.06 -2.41
N TYR A 92 6.97 -3.91 -1.48
CA TYR A 92 8.18 -3.12 -1.71
C TYR A 92 9.48 -3.91 -1.81
N ASP A 93 9.41 -5.24 -1.72
CA ASP A 93 10.53 -6.12 -2.07
C ASP A 93 10.35 -6.65 -3.49
N GLU A 94 11.24 -6.26 -4.41
CA GLU A 94 11.17 -6.65 -5.82
C GLU A 94 11.31 -8.16 -6.06
N ARG A 95 11.94 -8.89 -5.14
CA ARG A 95 12.08 -10.35 -5.24
C ARG A 95 10.79 -11.01 -4.78
N LEU A 96 10.23 -10.56 -3.65
CA LEU A 96 8.99 -11.12 -3.12
C LEU A 96 7.78 -10.83 -4.01
N ASN A 97 7.67 -9.62 -4.58
CA ASN A 97 6.57 -9.30 -5.50
C ASN A 97 6.82 -9.71 -6.96
N LEU A 98 7.95 -10.38 -7.25
CA LEU A 98 8.33 -10.80 -8.61
C LEU A 98 8.34 -9.64 -9.62
N ARG A 99 8.72 -8.45 -9.18
CA ARG A 99 8.72 -7.18 -9.95
C ARG A 99 7.34 -6.82 -10.51
N LEU A 100 6.29 -7.01 -9.71
CA LEU A 100 4.89 -6.77 -10.08
C LEU A 100 4.66 -5.46 -10.86
N GLY A 101 5.20 -4.34 -10.38
CA GLY A 101 5.05 -3.05 -11.05
C GLY A 101 5.61 -3.04 -12.48
N ARG A 102 6.76 -3.69 -12.72
CA ARG A 102 7.33 -3.81 -14.06
C ARG A 102 6.49 -4.74 -14.95
N ASN A 103 5.92 -5.78 -14.37
CA ASN A 103 5.09 -6.74 -15.08
C ASN A 103 3.76 -6.10 -15.52
N LEU A 104 3.10 -5.33 -14.65
CA LEU A 104 1.92 -4.54 -14.99
C LEU A 104 2.22 -3.53 -16.11
N SER A 105 3.35 -2.81 -16.00
CA SER A 105 3.77 -1.86 -17.04
C SER A 105 4.02 -2.54 -18.40
N LYS A 106 4.64 -3.73 -18.43
CA LYS A 106 4.87 -4.48 -19.69
C LYS A 106 3.59 -4.82 -20.44
N ILE A 107 2.50 -5.07 -19.72
CA ILE A 107 1.21 -5.40 -20.32
C ILE A 107 0.32 -4.17 -20.54
N GLY A 108 0.86 -2.96 -20.35
CA GLY A 108 0.14 -1.70 -20.55
C GLY A 108 -0.83 -1.33 -19.43
N VAL A 109 -0.72 -1.96 -18.25
CA VAL A 109 -1.56 -1.65 -17.10
C VAL A 109 -0.91 -0.57 -16.26
N THR A 110 -1.61 0.54 -16.08
CA THR A 110 -1.18 1.57 -15.12
C THR A 110 -1.55 1.15 -13.72
N ALA A 111 -0.56 1.17 -12.83
CA ALA A 111 -0.72 0.73 -11.46
C ALA A 111 -0.27 1.80 -10.46
N LEU A 112 -1.02 1.97 -9.38
CA LEU A 112 -0.74 2.91 -8.30
C LEU A 112 -0.71 2.17 -6.96
N PRO A 113 0.41 2.19 -6.20
CA PRO A 113 0.45 1.59 -4.87
C PRO A 113 -0.48 2.32 -3.88
N MET A 114 -1.06 1.58 -2.93
CA MET A 114 -2.01 2.13 -1.97
C MET A 114 -1.47 3.30 -1.12
N ASP A 115 -0.16 3.38 -0.90
CA ASP A 115 0.47 4.45 -0.12
C ASP A 115 0.44 5.83 -0.81
N PHE A 116 0.06 5.87 -2.09
CA PHE A 116 -0.16 7.12 -2.83
C PHE A 116 -1.57 7.68 -2.62
N ILE A 117 -2.45 6.98 -1.90
CA ILE A 117 -3.84 7.36 -1.72
C ILE A 117 -4.06 7.75 -0.26
N ASP A 118 -4.46 8.99 -0.03
CA ASP A 118 -4.94 9.42 1.27
C ASP A 118 -6.36 8.88 1.49
N VAL A 119 -6.48 7.93 2.41
CA VAL A 119 -7.75 7.30 2.81
C VAL A 119 -8.15 7.65 4.24
N SER A 120 -7.54 8.68 4.83
CA SER A 120 -7.80 9.10 6.21
C SER A 120 -9.27 9.50 6.43
N SER A 121 -9.95 10.01 5.40
CA SER A 121 -11.35 10.43 5.44
C SER A 121 -12.35 9.34 5.06
N VAL A 122 -11.91 8.19 4.54
CA VAL A 122 -12.82 7.13 4.05
C VAL A 122 -13.40 6.39 5.24
N ASP A 123 -14.71 6.40 5.45
CA ASP A 123 -15.32 5.72 6.61
C ASP A 123 -15.13 4.19 6.58
N LEU A 124 -14.96 3.60 7.75
CA LEU A 124 -14.84 2.15 7.97
C LEU A 124 -15.60 1.70 9.24
N SER A 125 -16.60 2.48 9.66
CA SER A 125 -17.36 2.26 10.90
C SER A 125 -18.15 0.95 10.92
N ASP A 126 -18.46 0.39 9.74
CA ASP A 126 -19.13 -0.90 9.54
C ASP A 126 -18.24 -2.12 9.83
N PHE A 127 -16.92 -1.92 9.99
CA PHE A 127 -15.97 -2.94 10.45
C PHE A 127 -15.38 -2.58 11.82
N PRO A 128 -16.20 -2.47 12.89
CA PRO A 128 -15.76 -1.98 14.20
C PRO A 128 -14.74 -2.91 14.87
N SER A 129 -14.67 -4.18 14.44
CA SER A 129 -13.73 -5.18 14.97
C SER A 129 -12.46 -5.33 14.12
N MET A 130 -12.18 -4.43 13.17
CA MET A 130 -10.93 -4.46 12.42
C MET A 130 -9.77 -3.92 13.27
N TYR A 131 -9.09 -4.83 14.00
CA TYR A 131 -8.01 -4.47 14.93
C TYR A 131 -6.63 -4.32 14.27
N TRP A 132 -6.46 -4.77 13.03
CA TRP A 132 -5.22 -4.55 12.29
C TRP A 132 -5.24 -3.20 11.58
N GLY A 133 -4.41 -2.25 12.02
CA GLY A 133 -4.34 -0.91 11.42
C GLY A 133 -4.08 -0.93 9.91
N LEU A 134 -3.16 -1.77 9.44
CA LEU A 134 -2.89 -1.94 8.01
C LEU A 134 -4.04 -2.64 7.27
N GLY A 135 -4.72 -3.58 7.92
CA GLY A 135 -5.93 -4.20 7.38
C GLY A 135 -7.04 -3.18 7.17
N ALA A 136 -7.27 -2.30 8.16
CA ALA A 136 -8.19 -1.19 8.04
C ALA A 136 -7.81 -0.26 6.88
N GLN A 137 -6.53 0.07 6.70
CA GLN A 137 -6.07 0.89 5.58
C GLN A 137 -6.32 0.21 4.23
N ILE A 138 -6.05 -1.10 4.10
CA ILE A 138 -6.35 -1.89 2.89
C ILE A 138 -7.85 -1.84 2.56
N LEU A 139 -8.72 -1.99 3.55
CA LEU A 139 -10.18 -1.94 3.34
C LEU A 139 -10.69 -0.53 2.99
N ARG A 140 -10.12 0.52 3.59
CA ARG A 140 -10.44 1.91 3.19
C ARG A 140 -10.03 2.17 1.74
N VAL A 141 -8.89 1.62 1.30
CA VAL A 141 -8.47 1.71 -0.11
C VAL A 141 -9.42 0.90 -1.01
N ALA A 142 -9.88 -0.27 -0.58
CA ALA A 142 -10.90 -1.03 -1.31
C ALA A 142 -12.20 -0.21 -1.50
N ARG A 143 -12.66 0.52 -0.48
CA ARG A 143 -13.80 1.44 -0.58
C ARG A 143 -13.53 2.59 -1.55
N PHE A 144 -12.36 3.23 -1.42
CA PHE A 144 -11.91 4.28 -2.33
C PHE A 144 -11.93 3.81 -3.80
N ILE A 145 -11.46 2.58 -4.05
CA ILE A 145 -11.49 1.95 -5.37
C ILE A 145 -12.95 1.74 -5.79
N LYS A 146 -13.79 1.13 -4.94
CA LYS A 146 -15.19 0.80 -5.25
C LYS A 146 -15.97 2.00 -5.80
N GLU A 147 -15.78 3.17 -5.20
CA GLU A 147 -16.48 4.42 -5.54
C GLU A 147 -16.07 5.05 -6.89
N ARG A 148 -14.96 4.64 -7.51
CA ARG A 148 -14.42 5.28 -8.73
C ARG A 148 -14.53 4.39 -9.97
N PRO A 149 -15.34 4.70 -10.99
CA PRO A 149 -15.63 3.79 -12.11
C PRO A 149 -14.39 3.20 -12.81
N ASN A 150 -13.35 4.01 -13.01
CA ASN A 150 -12.12 3.62 -13.71
C ASN A 150 -11.00 3.07 -12.80
N CYS A 151 -11.22 2.98 -11.49
CA CYS A 151 -10.25 2.37 -10.57
C CYS A 151 -10.58 0.89 -10.35
N PHE A 152 -9.58 0.03 -10.38
CA PHE A 152 -9.68 -1.42 -10.18
C PHE A 152 -8.70 -1.88 -9.11
N GLY A 153 -9.02 -2.94 -8.37
CA GLY A 153 -8.21 -3.36 -7.22
C GLY A 153 -7.36 -4.59 -7.49
N LEU A 154 -6.07 -4.53 -7.19
CA LEU A 154 -5.18 -5.70 -7.10
C LEU A 154 -4.65 -5.82 -5.68
N HIS A 155 -5.08 -6.84 -4.93
CA HIS A 155 -4.59 -7.14 -3.60
C HIS A 155 -3.47 -8.17 -3.66
N LEU A 156 -2.25 -7.78 -3.31
CA LEU A 156 -1.08 -8.64 -3.24
C LEU A 156 -0.94 -9.24 -1.84
N THR A 157 -1.00 -10.57 -1.76
CA THR A 157 -0.85 -11.36 -0.54
C THR A 157 0.12 -12.52 -0.78
N ASN A 158 0.48 -13.22 0.30
CA ASN A 158 1.33 -14.40 0.24
C ASN A 158 0.65 -15.60 0.91
N PHE A 159 1.00 -16.80 0.45
CA PHE A 159 0.53 -18.03 1.04
C PHE A 159 0.87 -18.05 2.53
N GLY A 160 -0.11 -18.44 3.35
CA GLY A 160 0.04 -18.47 4.81
C GLY A 160 0.02 -17.09 5.50
N CYS A 161 -0.34 -16.00 4.81
CA CYS A 161 -0.53 -14.71 5.47
C CYS A 161 -1.76 -14.74 6.38
N GLY A 162 -1.56 -15.11 7.65
CA GLY A 162 -2.62 -15.17 8.66
C GLY A 162 -3.45 -13.90 8.72
N PRO A 163 -2.84 -12.71 8.89
CA PRO A 163 -3.60 -11.46 8.88
C PRO A 163 -4.42 -11.21 7.60
N ASP A 164 -3.95 -11.59 6.42
CA ASP A 164 -4.70 -11.35 5.17
C ASP A 164 -5.85 -12.35 4.98
N SER A 165 -5.70 -13.60 5.43
CA SER A 165 -6.81 -14.57 5.39
C SER A 165 -8.05 -14.08 6.16
N PHE A 166 -7.85 -13.24 7.18
CA PHE A 166 -8.93 -12.57 7.91
C PHE A 166 -9.45 -11.28 7.27
N ILE A 167 -8.76 -10.65 6.32
CA ILE A 167 -9.26 -9.42 5.68
C ILE A 167 -9.79 -9.64 4.27
N GLU A 168 -9.35 -10.69 3.57
CA GLU A 168 -9.72 -10.93 2.18
C GLU A 168 -11.22 -11.05 1.97
N HIS A 169 -11.95 -11.66 2.89
CA HIS A 169 -13.41 -11.76 2.79
C HIS A 169 -14.09 -10.39 2.89
N PHE A 170 -13.58 -9.48 3.73
CA PHE A 170 -14.04 -8.09 3.79
C PHE A 170 -13.66 -7.32 2.53
N TYR A 171 -12.46 -7.53 2.00
CA TYR A 171 -12.03 -6.94 0.73
C TYR A 171 -12.97 -7.35 -0.41
N LYS A 172 -13.26 -8.65 -0.53
CA LYS A 172 -14.23 -9.19 -1.51
C LYS A 172 -15.62 -8.59 -1.32
N TYR A 173 -16.08 -8.50 -0.07
CA TYR A 173 -17.37 -7.90 0.28
C TYR A 173 -17.48 -6.44 -0.17
N ILE A 174 -16.45 -5.62 0.09
CA ILE A 174 -16.42 -4.20 -0.31
C ILE A 174 -16.40 -4.06 -1.84
N MET A 175 -15.58 -4.88 -2.52
CA MET A 175 -15.48 -4.80 -3.97
C MET A 175 -16.77 -5.26 -4.67
N GLY A 176 -17.48 -6.27 -4.14
CA GLY A 176 -18.69 -6.82 -4.74
C GLY A 176 -18.47 -7.23 -6.20
N ASP A 177 -19.36 -6.81 -7.11
CA ASP A 177 -19.26 -7.13 -8.55
C ASP A 177 -18.17 -6.37 -9.30
N LYS A 178 -17.47 -5.44 -8.64
CA LYS A 178 -16.43 -4.65 -9.29
C LYS A 178 -15.22 -5.53 -9.56
N ALA A 179 -14.61 -5.44 -10.73
CA ALA A 179 -13.45 -6.29 -11.05
C ALA A 179 -12.26 -6.02 -10.10
N TYR A 180 -11.76 -7.09 -9.49
CA TYR A 180 -10.55 -7.10 -8.66
C TYR A 180 -9.75 -8.39 -8.87
N LEU A 181 -8.48 -8.37 -8.51
CA LEU A 181 -7.62 -9.54 -8.43
C LEU A 181 -7.04 -9.64 -7.02
N ILE A 182 -7.19 -10.81 -6.39
CA ILE A 182 -6.36 -11.18 -5.24
C ILE A 182 -5.23 -12.05 -5.79
N LEU A 183 -4.02 -11.50 -5.75
CA LEU A 183 -2.81 -12.14 -6.23
C LEU A 183 -2.05 -12.70 -5.02
N GLU A 184 -2.30 -13.97 -4.73
CA GLU A 184 -1.48 -14.74 -3.78
C GLU A 184 -0.20 -15.23 -4.45
N LEU A 185 0.93 -15.00 -3.78
CA LEU A 185 2.26 -15.51 -4.12
C LEU A 185 2.73 -16.54 -3.08
N ASP A 186 3.49 -17.53 -3.53
CA ASP A 186 4.14 -18.55 -2.71
C ASP A 186 5.61 -18.72 -3.15
N GLU A 187 6.43 -19.42 -2.37
CA GLU A 187 7.83 -19.73 -2.69
C GLU A 187 8.00 -20.40 -4.06
N HIS A 188 7.01 -21.20 -4.48
CA HIS A 188 7.01 -21.88 -5.77
C HIS A 188 6.42 -21.05 -6.92
N SER A 189 6.02 -19.79 -6.65
CA SER A 189 5.41 -18.94 -7.67
C SER A 189 6.40 -18.55 -8.76
N ALA A 190 6.11 -18.98 -9.97
CA ALA A 190 6.88 -18.59 -11.15
C ALA A 190 6.33 -17.31 -11.78
N VAL A 191 7.25 -16.47 -12.28
CA VAL A 191 6.90 -15.21 -12.99
C VAL A 191 5.93 -15.46 -14.14
N ALA A 192 6.09 -16.57 -14.89
CA ALA A 192 5.21 -16.92 -15.99
C ALA A 192 3.74 -17.11 -15.55
N GLY A 193 3.52 -17.80 -14.42
CA GLY A 193 2.18 -18.01 -13.88
C GLY A 193 1.53 -16.71 -13.39
N VAL A 194 2.33 -15.81 -12.79
CA VAL A 194 1.86 -14.48 -12.40
C VAL A 194 1.48 -13.65 -13.64
N MET A 195 2.30 -13.66 -14.69
CA MET A 195 2.04 -12.92 -15.93
C MET A 195 0.71 -13.31 -16.56
N THR A 196 0.42 -14.61 -16.69
CA THR A 196 -0.86 -15.08 -17.25
C THR A 196 -2.06 -14.59 -16.43
N ARG A 197 -1.95 -14.57 -15.10
CA ARG A 197 -3.02 -14.03 -14.22
C ARG A 197 -3.19 -12.52 -14.40
N LEU A 198 -2.10 -11.76 -14.57
CA LEU A 198 -2.15 -10.32 -14.82
C LEU A 198 -2.76 -10.00 -16.20
N GLU A 199 -2.41 -10.76 -17.23
CA GLU A 199 -2.98 -10.63 -18.58
C GLU A 199 -4.47 -10.97 -18.59
N ALA A 200 -4.87 -12.06 -17.94
CA ALA A 200 -6.27 -12.41 -17.78
C ALA A 200 -7.04 -11.31 -17.04
N TYR A 201 -6.46 -10.76 -15.97
CA TYR A 201 -7.07 -9.68 -15.21
C TYR A 201 -7.21 -8.39 -16.03
N ARG A 202 -6.19 -8.04 -16.83
CA ARG A 202 -6.28 -6.93 -17.78
C ARG A 202 -7.47 -7.10 -18.73
N ASN A 203 -7.66 -8.29 -19.31
CA ASN A 203 -8.79 -8.55 -20.21
C ASN A 203 -10.15 -8.37 -19.49
N VAL A 204 -10.25 -8.77 -18.22
CA VAL A 204 -11.46 -8.55 -17.40
C VAL A 204 -11.73 -7.06 -17.19
N ILE A 205 -10.68 -6.26 -16.91
CA ILE A 205 -10.78 -4.81 -16.78
C ILE A 205 -11.28 -4.19 -18.08
N GLU A 206 -10.66 -4.51 -19.20
CA GLU A 206 -11.03 -3.95 -20.52
C GLU A 206 -12.49 -4.26 -20.87
N ASN A 207 -12.94 -5.49 -20.64
CA ASN A 207 -14.33 -5.88 -20.88
C ASN A 207 -15.31 -5.14 -19.95
N THR A 208 -14.93 -4.92 -18.69
CA THR A 208 -15.74 -4.18 -17.72
C THR A 208 -15.88 -2.71 -18.13
N MET A 209 -14.79 -2.09 -18.58
CA MET A 209 -14.80 -0.71 -19.09
C MET A 209 -15.67 -0.58 -20.35
N GLN A 210 -15.56 -1.52 -21.30
CA GLN A 210 -16.40 -1.52 -22.51
C GLN A 210 -17.89 -1.65 -22.19
N LYS A 211 -18.25 -2.56 -21.28
CA LYS A 211 -19.65 -2.74 -20.85
C LYS A 211 -20.21 -1.49 -20.16
N SER A 212 -19.43 -0.87 -19.28
CA SER A 212 -19.85 0.39 -18.62
C SER A 212 -20.13 1.50 -19.64
N ARG A 213 -19.33 1.59 -20.71
CA ARG A 213 -19.56 2.55 -21.80
C ARG A 213 -20.79 2.22 -22.63
N SER A 214 -21.07 0.95 -22.90
CA SER A 214 -22.28 0.56 -23.65
C SER A 214 -23.54 0.91 -22.86
N ASP A 215 -23.55 0.63 -21.56
CA ASP A 215 -24.70 0.88 -20.69
C ASP A 215 -24.99 2.38 -20.57
N MET A 216 -23.95 3.21 -20.37
CA MET A 216 -24.09 4.67 -20.35
C MET A 216 -24.62 5.26 -21.67
N ASN A 217 -24.18 4.71 -22.82
CA ASN A 217 -24.68 5.15 -24.13
C ASN A 217 -26.14 4.72 -24.38
N LEU A 218 -26.58 3.59 -23.82
CA LEU A 218 -27.97 3.14 -23.90
C LEU A 218 -28.88 4.06 -23.08
N ASP A 219 -28.47 4.42 -21.86
CA ASP A 219 -29.22 5.34 -21.00
C ASP A 219 -29.38 6.74 -21.64
N LEU A 220 -28.31 7.26 -22.25
CA LEU A 220 -28.36 8.54 -22.99
C LEU A 220 -29.30 8.50 -24.20
N ARG A 221 -29.43 7.35 -24.87
CA ARG A 221 -30.36 7.17 -26.00
C ARG A 221 -31.81 6.99 -25.56
N ALA A 222 -32.05 6.42 -24.37
CA ALA A 222 -33.39 6.25 -23.80
C ALA A 222 -33.93 7.55 -23.18
N ALA A 223 -33.05 8.48 -22.82
CA ALA A 223 -33.40 9.78 -22.24
C ALA A 223 -33.64 10.90 -23.28
N ASN A 224 -33.36 10.66 -24.56
CA ASN A 224 -33.65 11.55 -25.70
C ASN A 224 -34.84 11.06 -26.51
#